data_AF-A0A2G2VZ59-F1
#
_entry.id   AF-A0A2G2VZ59-F1
#
_cell.length_a   1.000
_cell.length_b   1.000
_cell.length_c   1.000
_cell.angle_alpha   90.00
_cell.angle_beta   90.00
_cell.angle_gamma   90.00
#
_symmetry.space_group_name_H-M   'P 1'
#
loop_
_entity.id
_entity.type
_entity.pdbx_description
1 polymer ?
#
loop_
_entity_poly.entity_id
_entity_poly.type
_entity_poly.pdbx_seq_one_letter_code
_entity_poly.pdbx_strand_id
1 'polypeptide(L)'
;MSYGALIICHVIDSILGYLYITCDPATFIQGAIPQILQKTKDDFFSKIVNMLREDADICYGRIKDIPCITSPSKPEGSMFVMVKLHLNLLEDIEDDLEFYFKLAKEESLMILPGKRKQISYKANKVVENSR
;
A
#
# COMPACT_ATOMS: atom_id res chain seq x y z
N MET A 1 9.16 -33.48 -27.49
CA MET A 1 8.79 -32.25 -26.77
C MET A 1 9.88 -31.94 -25.76
N SER A 2 10.45 -30.74 -25.77
CA SER A 2 11.54 -30.35 -24.85
C SER A 2 11.03 -30.22 -23.40
N TYR A 3 11.85 -30.53 -22.40
CA TYR A 3 11.52 -30.46 -20.97
C TYR A 3 10.88 -29.13 -20.55
N GLY A 4 11.25 -28.02 -21.19
CA GLY A 4 10.64 -26.70 -20.92
C GLY A 4 9.15 -26.60 -21.27
N ALA A 5 8.69 -27.30 -22.31
CA ALA A 5 7.27 -27.32 -22.67
C ALA A 5 6.43 -28.06 -21.62
N LEU A 6 6.99 -29.12 -21.02
CA LEU A 6 6.31 -29.90 -19.98
C LEU A 6 6.12 -29.09 -18.68
N ILE A 7 7.08 -28.23 -18.32
CA ILE A 7 7.00 -27.37 -17.13
C ILE A 7 5.90 -26.31 -17.30
N ILE A 8 5.82 -25.69 -18.48
CA ILE A 8 4.78 -24.70 -18.78
C ILE A 8 3.38 -25.33 -18.69
N CYS A 9 3.18 -26.53 -19.22
CA CYS A 9 1.91 -27.24 -19.11
C CYS A 9 1.48 -27.46 -17.65
N HIS A 10 2.38 -27.95 -16.79
CA HIS A 10 2.06 -28.17 -15.37
C HIS A 10 1.70 -26.87 -14.62
N VAL A 11 2.35 -25.74 -14.95
CA VAL A 11 2.00 -24.44 -14.37
C VAL A 11 0.60 -24.01 -14.81
N ILE A 12 0.26 -24.17 -16.09
CA ILE A 12 -1.07 -23.86 -16.62
C ILE A 12 -2.13 -24.74 -15.96
N ASP A 13 -1.90 -26.04 -15.87
CA ASP A 13 -2.82 -26.98 -15.22
C ASP A 13 -3.05 -26.62 -13.75
N SER A 14 -2.01 -26.18 -13.05
CA SER A 14 -2.11 -25.70 -11.66
C SER A 14 -2.95 -24.42 -11.54
N ILE A 15 -2.77 -23.46 -12.47
CA ILE A 15 -3.57 -22.23 -12.51
C ILE A 15 -5.04 -22.55 -12.81
N LEU A 16 -5.31 -23.40 -13.79
CA LEU A 16 -6.67 -23.83 -14.14
C LEU A 16 -7.34 -24.59 -12.98
N GLY A 17 -6.58 -25.45 -12.31
CA GLY A 17 -7.04 -26.14 -11.10
C GLY A 17 -7.45 -25.17 -9.99
N TYR A 18 -6.69 -24.08 -9.79
CA TYR A 18 -7.04 -23.03 -8.83
C TYR A 18 -8.29 -22.24 -9.26
N LEU A 19 -8.38 -21.86 -10.54
CA LEU A 19 -9.55 -21.14 -11.06
C LEU A 19 -10.85 -21.93 -10.85
N TYR A 20 -10.81 -23.25 -10.98
CA TYR A 20 -11.99 -24.11 -10.80
C TYR A 20 -12.53 -24.14 -9.36
N ILE A 21 -11.69 -23.89 -8.36
CA ILE A 21 -12.10 -23.92 -6.94
C ILE A 21 -12.41 -22.54 -6.36
N THR A 22 -12.11 -21.46 -7.10
CA THR A 22 -12.40 -20.08 -6.70
C THR A 22 -13.63 -19.54 -7.41
N CYS A 23 -14.35 -18.62 -6.78
CA CYS A 23 -15.43 -17.91 -7.46
C CYS A 23 -14.88 -16.98 -8.56
N ASP A 24 -15.55 -16.97 -9.71
CA ASP A 24 -15.22 -16.06 -10.80
C ASP A 24 -15.39 -14.59 -10.38
N PRO A 25 -14.60 -13.66 -10.95
CA PRO A 25 -14.83 -12.23 -10.80
C PRO A 25 -16.25 -11.84 -11.25
N ALA A 26 -16.79 -10.75 -10.72
CA ALA A 26 -18.13 -10.31 -11.11
C ALA A 26 -18.25 -10.09 -12.64
N THR A 27 -19.27 -10.71 -13.25
CA THR A 27 -19.42 -10.77 -14.72
C THR A 27 -19.54 -9.39 -15.37
N PHE A 28 -20.13 -8.41 -14.69
CA PHE A 28 -20.20 -7.04 -15.19
C PHE A 28 -18.83 -6.35 -15.23
N ILE A 29 -17.92 -6.67 -14.30
CA ILE A 29 -16.53 -6.18 -14.36
C ILE A 29 -15.81 -6.84 -15.54
N GLN A 30 -15.97 -8.17 -15.71
CA GLN A 30 -15.37 -8.89 -16.84
C GLN A 30 -15.82 -8.30 -18.19
N GLY A 31 -17.12 -7.99 -18.33
CA GLY A 31 -17.67 -7.35 -19.53
C GLY A 31 -17.20 -5.90 -19.74
N ALA A 32 -16.82 -5.20 -18.67
CA ALA A 32 -16.34 -3.82 -18.74
C ALA A 32 -14.84 -3.73 -19.08
N ILE A 33 -14.02 -4.70 -18.70
CA ILE A 33 -12.54 -4.66 -18.86
C ILE A 33 -12.10 -4.29 -20.29
N PRO A 34 -12.62 -4.90 -21.37
CA PRO A 34 -12.19 -4.54 -22.73
C PRO A 34 -12.42 -3.06 -23.04
N GLN A 35 -13.56 -2.51 -22.61
CA GLN A 35 -13.86 -1.10 -22.81
C GLN A 35 -13.00 -0.19 -21.93
N ILE A 36 -12.76 -0.55 -20.66
CA ILE A 36 -11.87 0.19 -19.78
C ILE A 36 -10.47 0.28 -20.40
N LEU A 37 -9.92 -0.83 -20.88
CA LEU A 37 -8.58 -0.86 -21.47
C LEU A 37 -8.48 -0.13 -22.82
N GLN A 38 -9.52 -0.21 -23.66
CA GLN A 38 -9.48 0.38 -25.01
C GLN A 38 -9.92 1.84 -25.06
N LYS A 39 -10.85 2.26 -24.20
CA LYS A 39 -11.48 3.59 -24.26
C LYS A 39 -10.93 4.57 -23.23
N THR A 40 -10.19 4.11 -22.23
CA THR A 40 -9.49 5.04 -21.32
C THR A 40 -8.34 5.68 -22.09
N LYS A 41 -8.40 7.01 -22.21
CA LYS A 41 -7.43 7.80 -22.98
C LYS A 41 -6.17 8.09 -22.16
N ASP A 42 -5.06 8.34 -22.83
CA ASP A 42 -3.76 8.60 -22.19
C ASP A 42 -3.72 9.87 -21.32
N ASP A 43 -4.58 10.85 -21.60
CA ASP A 43 -4.73 12.07 -20.81
C ASP A 43 -5.26 11.78 -19.40
N PHE A 44 -6.11 10.76 -19.24
CA PHE A 44 -6.56 10.29 -17.93
C PHE A 44 -5.37 9.83 -17.08
N PHE A 45 -4.53 8.93 -17.62
CA PHE A 45 -3.36 8.42 -16.91
C PHE A 45 -2.35 9.53 -16.62
N SER A 46 -2.08 10.38 -17.61
CA SER A 46 -1.16 11.51 -17.47
C SER A 46 -1.61 12.48 -16.39
N LYS A 47 -2.91 12.79 -16.31
CA LYS A 47 -3.48 13.64 -15.27
C LYS A 47 -3.28 13.04 -13.87
N ILE A 48 -3.54 11.75 -13.69
CA ILE A 48 -3.35 11.07 -12.40
C ILE A 48 -1.87 11.05 -12.02
N VAL A 49 -0.98 10.70 -12.95
CA VAL A 49 0.48 10.67 -12.68
C VAL A 49 1.01 12.07 -12.34
N ASN A 50 0.52 13.12 -12.99
CA ASN A 50 0.93 14.49 -12.68
C ASN A 50 0.46 14.92 -11.29
N MET A 51 -0.79 14.64 -10.91
CA MET A 51 -1.28 14.88 -9.56
C MET A 51 -0.44 14.16 -8.51
N LEU A 52 -0.19 12.86 -8.70
CA LEU A 52 0.64 12.07 -7.78
C LEU A 52 2.08 12.61 -7.69
N ARG A 53 2.63 13.13 -8.79
CA ARG A 53 3.96 13.76 -8.79
C ARG A 53 3.99 15.05 -7.98
N GLU A 54 2.99 15.90 -8.16
CA GLU A 54 2.85 17.15 -7.39
C GLU A 54 2.71 16.85 -5.88
N ASP A 55 1.83 15.91 -5.52
CA ASP A 55 1.66 15.48 -4.13
C ASP A 55 2.95 14.87 -3.55
N ALA A 56 3.66 14.06 -4.35
CA ALA A 56 4.95 13.50 -3.97
C ALA A 56 6.02 14.57 -3.72
N ASP A 57 6.10 15.60 -4.57
CA ASP A 57 7.03 16.71 -4.42
C ASP A 57 6.73 17.51 -3.14
N ILE A 58 5.45 17.78 -2.86
CA ILE A 58 5.01 18.46 -1.64
C ILE A 58 5.35 17.61 -0.41
N CYS A 59 4.94 16.34 -0.38
CA CYS A 59 5.19 15.46 0.76
C CYS A 59 6.69 15.30 1.03
N TYR A 60 7.48 15.01 0.01
CA TYR A 60 8.93 14.84 0.14
C TYR A 60 9.63 16.12 0.57
N GLY A 61 9.18 17.28 0.08
CA GLY A 61 9.67 18.59 0.52
C GLY A 61 9.40 18.84 1.99
N ARG A 62 8.15 18.68 2.43
CA ARG A 62 7.73 18.95 3.83
C ARG A 62 8.32 17.98 4.83
N ILE A 63 8.45 16.70 4.47
CA ILE A 63 9.02 15.68 5.37
C ILE A 63 10.49 15.98 5.71
N LYS A 64 11.26 16.59 4.80
CA LYS A 64 12.67 16.94 5.05
C LYS A 64 12.84 17.94 6.20
N ASP A 65 11.83 18.76 6.46
CA ASP A 65 11.85 19.76 7.52
C ASP A 65 11.52 19.15 8.91
N ILE A 66 11.12 17.87 8.97
CA ILE A 66 10.75 17.18 10.22
C ILE A 66 11.97 16.40 10.76
N PRO A 67 12.60 16.81 11.88
CA PRO A 67 13.88 16.24 12.31
C PRO A 67 13.85 14.74 12.63
N CYS A 68 12.74 14.24 13.17
CA CYS A 68 12.58 12.83 13.56
C CYS A 68 12.16 11.92 12.41
N ILE A 69 11.96 12.44 11.20
CA ILE A 69 11.52 11.68 10.02
C ILE A 69 12.51 11.87 8.89
N THR A 70 12.81 10.82 8.13
CA THR A 70 13.59 10.93 6.91
C THR A 70 12.98 10.09 5.81
N SER A 71 12.76 10.69 4.65
CA SER A 71 12.44 9.95 3.45
C SER A 71 13.73 9.66 2.68
N PRO A 72 14.13 8.37 2.50
CA PRO A 72 15.41 8.02 1.88
C PRO A 72 15.46 8.43 0.40
N SER A 73 14.32 8.43 -0.28
CA SER A 73 14.19 8.84 -1.69
C SER A 73 12.80 9.40 -1.95
N LYS A 74 12.70 10.31 -2.93
CA LYS A 74 11.41 10.76 -3.42
C LYS A 74 10.67 9.56 -4.03
N PRO A 75 9.36 9.36 -3.76
CA PRO A 75 8.59 8.32 -4.42
C PRO A 75 8.51 8.60 -5.92
N GLU A 76 8.78 7.57 -6.73
CA GLU A 76 8.80 7.67 -8.20
C GLU A 76 7.51 7.13 -8.85
N GLY A 77 6.62 6.54 -8.03
CA GLY A 77 5.35 5.98 -8.46
C GLY A 77 4.56 5.43 -7.27
N SER A 78 3.46 4.74 -7.56
CA SER A 78 2.47 4.32 -6.55
C SER A 78 1.80 5.52 -5.86
N MET A 79 1.09 5.26 -4.75
CA MET A 79 0.28 6.23 -4.01
C MET A 79 0.72 6.35 -2.54
N PHE A 80 1.94 5.92 -2.20
CA PHE A 80 2.43 5.88 -0.82
C PHE A 80 3.84 6.44 -0.69
N VAL A 81 4.10 7.11 0.44
CA VAL A 81 5.44 7.57 0.83
C VAL A 81 5.90 6.75 2.03
N MET A 82 7.01 6.04 1.87
CA MET A 82 7.65 5.35 3.00
C MET A 82 8.67 6.30 3.64
N VAL A 83 8.60 6.40 4.96
CA VAL A 83 9.53 7.23 5.74
C VAL A 83 10.20 6.39 6.82
N LYS A 84 11.43 6.77 7.14
CA LYS A 84 12.16 6.26 8.29
C LYS A 84 11.87 7.16 9.49
N LEU A 85 11.37 6.55 10.56
CA LEU A 85 11.18 7.20 11.86
C LEU A 85 12.44 7.02 12.71
N HIS A 86 12.98 8.11 13.22
CA HIS A 86 14.14 8.13 14.12
C HIS A 86 13.64 8.18 15.57
N LEU A 87 13.39 7.00 16.13
CA LEU A 87 12.83 6.83 17.49
C LEU A 87 13.71 7.45 18.58
N ASN A 88 15.02 7.53 18.38
CA ASN A 88 15.96 8.17 19.30
C ASN A 88 15.78 9.69 19.45
N LEU A 89 15.02 10.33 18.56
CA LEU A 89 14.70 11.76 18.61
C LEU A 89 13.30 12.03 19.19
N LEU A 90 12.59 10.98 19.61
CA LEU A 90 11.22 11.06 20.12
C LEU A 90 11.19 10.64 21.58
N GLU A 91 10.61 11.48 22.44
CA GLU A 91 10.41 11.15 23.85
C GLU A 91 9.17 10.26 24.01
N ASP A 92 9.25 9.30 24.94
CA ASP A 92 8.17 8.39 25.30
C ASP A 92 7.55 7.58 24.14
N ILE A 93 8.30 7.30 23.07
CA ILE A 93 7.85 6.51 21.92
C ILE A 93 8.84 5.37 21.66
N GLU A 94 8.43 4.12 21.94
CA GLU A 94 9.30 2.95 21.82
C GLU A 94 9.35 2.38 20.39
N ASP A 95 8.22 2.41 19.68
CA ASP A 95 8.12 1.91 18.32
C ASP A 95 7.14 2.69 17.42
N ASP A 96 7.09 2.30 16.15
CA ASP A 96 6.26 2.93 15.12
C ASP A 96 4.76 2.74 15.35
N LEU A 97 4.37 1.73 16.13
CA LEU A 97 2.97 1.53 16.50
C LEU A 97 2.55 2.50 17.62
N GLU A 98 3.40 2.74 18.60
CA GLU A 98 3.17 3.78 19.62
C GLU A 98 3.13 5.17 19.00
N PHE A 99 4.06 5.48 18.08
CA PHE A 99 4.05 6.72 17.31
C PHE A 99 2.71 6.91 16.59
N TYR A 100 2.23 5.87 15.89
CA TYR A 100 0.92 5.88 15.23
C TYR A 100 -0.23 6.20 16.20
N PHE A 101 -0.31 5.52 17.34
CA PHE A 101 -1.42 5.72 18.27
C PHE A 101 -1.42 7.12 18.90
N LYS A 102 -0.24 7.64 19.26
CA LYS A 102 -0.13 9.01 19.79
C LYS A 102 -0.50 10.04 18.74
N LEU A 103 0.03 9.90 17.52
CA LEU A 103 -0.27 10.80 16.40
C LEU A 103 -1.76 10.81 16.05
N ALA A 104 -2.41 9.63 16.06
CA ALA A 104 -3.85 9.52 15.83
C ALA A 104 -4.67 10.17 16.96
N LYS A 105 -4.21 10.10 18.21
CA LYS A 105 -4.90 10.69 19.37
C LYS A 105 -4.71 12.20 19.46
N GLU A 106 -3.51 12.69 19.21
CA GLU A 106 -3.11 14.09 19.43
C GLU A 106 -3.44 14.95 18.20
N GLU A 107 -3.16 14.44 17.00
CA GLU A 107 -3.26 15.21 15.73
C GLU A 107 -4.37 14.69 14.80
N SER A 108 -5.14 13.66 15.22
CA SER A 108 -6.18 13.02 14.39
C SER A 108 -5.65 12.50 13.05
N LEU A 109 -4.35 12.19 12.97
CA LEU A 109 -3.68 11.75 11.75
C LEU A 109 -3.41 10.24 11.81
N MET A 110 -4.04 9.49 10.90
CA MET A 110 -3.82 8.05 10.77
C MET A 110 -2.73 7.74 9.74
N ILE A 111 -1.73 6.96 10.16
CA ILE A 111 -0.64 6.47 9.31
C ILE A 111 -0.51 4.95 9.42
N LEU A 112 0.14 4.31 8.46
CA LEU A 112 0.42 2.88 8.52
C LEU A 112 1.81 2.63 9.13
N PRO A 113 1.93 1.89 10.25
CA PRO A 113 3.22 1.47 10.79
C PRO A 113 4.00 0.59 9.80
N GLY A 114 5.32 0.76 9.75
CA GLY A 114 6.20 0.05 8.82
C GLY A 114 6.54 -1.37 9.26
N LYS A 115 6.48 -1.67 10.56
CA LYS A 115 6.69 -3.02 11.08
C LYS A 115 5.45 -3.87 10.83
N ARG A 116 5.64 -5.01 10.17
CA ARG A 116 4.68 -6.12 10.17
C ARG A 116 4.64 -6.79 11.55
N LYS A 117 4.03 -6.13 12.54
CA LYS A 117 3.41 -6.83 13.67
C LYS A 117 1.96 -7.05 13.27
N GLN A 118 1.39 -8.25 13.49
CA GLN A 118 -0.04 -8.49 13.28
C GLN A 118 -0.84 -7.42 14.02
N ILE A 119 -1.33 -6.42 13.27
CA ILE A 119 -2.17 -5.32 13.77
C ILE A 119 -3.44 -5.90 14.43
N SER A 120 -3.79 -7.14 14.06
CA SER A 120 -4.88 -7.93 14.62
C SER A 120 -4.81 -8.17 16.14
N TYR A 121 -3.64 -8.12 16.80
CA TYR A 121 -3.54 -8.49 18.22
C TYR A 121 -3.73 -7.30 19.19
N LYS A 122 -3.48 -6.05 18.77
CA LYS A 122 -3.60 -4.87 19.65
C LYS A 122 -4.85 -4.01 19.36
N ALA A 123 -5.38 -4.02 18.14
CA ALA A 123 -6.63 -3.30 17.84
C ALA A 123 -7.83 -3.84 18.65
N ASN A 124 -7.92 -5.17 18.83
CA ASN A 124 -8.95 -5.79 19.66
C ASN A 124 -8.84 -5.38 21.15
N LYS A 125 -7.62 -5.16 21.66
CA LYS A 125 -7.40 -4.78 23.06
C LYS A 125 -7.80 -3.33 23.36
N VAL A 126 -7.71 -2.43 22.37
CA VAL A 126 -8.16 -1.03 22.50
C VAL A 126 -9.69 -0.94 22.49
N VAL A 127 -10.36 -1.76 21.67
CA VAL A 127 -11.84 -1.84 21.63
C VAL A 127 -12.40 -2.53 22.88
N GLU A 128 -11.72 -3.53 23.43
CA GLU A 128 -12.12 -4.16 24.71
C GLU A 128 -11.92 -3.25 25.92
N ASN A 129 -10.88 -2.42 25.95
CA ASN A 129 -10.62 -1.49 27.06
C ASN A 129 -11.42 -0.17 27.01
N SER A 130 -12.28 -0.01 26.00
CA SER A 130 -13.19 1.14 25.86
C SER A 130 -14.67 0.76 26.02
N ARG A 131 -14.94 -0.44 26.56
CA ARG A 131 -16.24 -0.88 27.06
C ARG A 131 -16.23 -1.04 28.57
#